data_AF-G2DVH1-F1
#
_entry.id   AF-G2DVH1-F1
#
_cell.length_a   1.000
_cell.length_b   1.000
_cell.length_c   1.000
_cell.angle_alpha   90.00
_cell.angle_beta   90.00
_cell.angle_gamma   90.00
#
_symmetry.space_group_name_H-M   'P 1'
#
loop_
_entity.id
_entity.type
_entity.pdbx_description
1 polymer ?
#
loop_
_entity_poly.entity_id
_entity_poly.type
_entity_poly.pdbx_seq_one_letter_code
_entity_poly.pdbx_strand_id
1 'polypeptide(L)'
;MFAKSTLASAVAAAIGVSAVGIAQADSVLFPQVVLSDTVTTIASVINTSGNNWTNDGARNGSNLHYRFFYKGASNTDPCQEYNEYLPTSQNDIQTIDLSGYFGSDTKGVLFSDPSTNNDWSTATDYAFGRYVSPARGYLYVDNADDANGAVGDATLSGEAFVFEFGSGAAWGYQAYSNDTTTANMTSADIGNSADYRFAASASPSQVALMPFDEIETAFFVTPVSSNMASDVSNPYAARVEFYTSMNRGDLFDRDENLISGAVPQDVVCVARVNAKSLMSDGTMNRVTHGGWARLLNYRLDKVGGNPAYSVPSSSVDANGWAPAYADAGSTADASSVEFSEALVTKATSGGAGISKTTAPAGAIVIKLEYNVGGTFNGETVGGVYNNAVLLQP
;
A
#
# COMPACT_ATOMS: atom_id res chain seq x y z
N MET A 1 7.45 -27.79 -33.54
CA MET A 1 8.48 -27.50 -32.50
C MET A 1 8.89 -26.07 -32.67
N PHE A 2 8.67 -25.27 -31.62
CA PHE A 2 8.51 -23.82 -31.68
C PHE A 2 9.70 -23.09 -32.31
N ALA A 3 9.40 -22.26 -33.30
CA ALA A 3 10.36 -21.38 -33.93
C ALA A 3 10.83 -20.35 -32.89
N LYS A 4 12.11 -20.44 -32.52
CA LYS A 4 12.89 -19.36 -31.93
C LYS A 4 12.98 -18.24 -32.97
N SER A 5 11.99 -17.36 -33.03
CA SER A 5 12.06 -16.13 -33.84
C SER A 5 11.77 -14.93 -32.94
N THR A 6 12.87 -14.25 -32.59
CA THR A 6 12.95 -12.80 -32.39
C THR A 6 11.85 -12.15 -31.54
N LEU A 7 12.00 -12.24 -30.22
CA LEU A 7 11.54 -11.19 -29.30
C LEU A 7 12.74 -10.77 -28.45
N ALA A 8 13.68 -10.11 -29.12
CA ALA A 8 14.70 -9.30 -28.48
C ALA A 8 14.37 -7.85 -28.83
N SER A 9 13.52 -7.22 -28.01
CA SER A 9 13.39 -5.77 -27.92
C SER A 9 13.28 -5.41 -26.44
N ALA A 10 14.29 -4.68 -26.00
CA ALA A 10 14.68 -4.47 -24.62
C ALA A 10 13.97 -3.27 -23.97
N VAL A 11 13.75 -3.43 -22.66
CA VAL A 11 13.92 -2.48 -21.55
C VAL A 11 13.45 -1.04 -21.81
N ALA A 12 12.29 -0.71 -21.25
CA ALA A 12 12.01 0.62 -20.71
C ALA A 12 12.06 0.51 -19.18
N ALA A 13 13.15 0.99 -18.59
CA ALA A 13 13.25 1.14 -17.15
C ALA A 13 12.25 2.22 -16.70
N ALA A 14 11.14 1.82 -16.07
CA ALA A 14 10.36 2.76 -15.28
C ALA A 14 11.12 2.93 -13.94
N ILE A 15 12.11 3.82 -13.94
CA ILE A 15 12.62 4.38 -12.69
C ILE A 15 11.58 5.39 -12.23
N GLY A 16 10.53 4.88 -11.57
CA GLY A 16 9.68 5.71 -10.73
C GLY A 16 10.54 6.18 -9.57
N VAL A 17 11.16 7.35 -9.72
CA VAL A 17 11.91 7.99 -8.62
C VAL A 17 10.86 8.50 -7.63
N SER A 18 10.44 7.67 -6.69
CA SER A 18 9.92 8.16 -5.42
C SER A 18 11.10 8.74 -4.67
N ALA A 19 11.35 10.03 -4.86
CA ALA A 19 12.28 10.79 -4.03
C ALA A 19 11.64 11.01 -2.66
N VAL A 20 11.69 9.98 -1.83
CA VAL A 20 11.56 10.13 -0.38
C VAL A 20 12.99 10.13 0.15
N GLY A 21 13.32 11.04 1.06
CA GLY A 21 14.63 10.99 1.71
C GLY A 21 14.80 9.61 2.34
N ILE A 22 16.00 9.02 2.24
CA ILE A 22 16.33 7.79 2.96
C ILE A 22 16.33 8.15 4.44
N ALA A 23 15.16 8.11 5.08
CA ALA A 23 15.05 8.02 6.51
C ALA A 23 15.21 6.54 6.85
N GLN A 24 16.13 6.22 7.76
CA GLN A 24 16.20 4.89 8.34
C GLN A 24 15.13 4.83 9.47
N ALA A 25 14.67 3.65 9.88
CA ALA A 25 13.58 3.49 10.85
C ALA A 25 13.70 2.18 11.63
N ASP A 26 12.95 1.98 12.71
CA ASP A 26 12.94 0.68 13.41
C ASP A 26 12.04 -0.35 12.71
N SER A 27 11.23 0.10 11.74
CA SER A 27 10.50 -0.76 10.81
C SER A 27 10.37 -0.12 9.43
N VAL A 28 10.13 -0.97 8.43
CA VAL A 28 9.81 -0.56 7.07
C VAL A 28 8.56 -1.27 6.54
N LEU A 29 7.74 -0.54 5.79
CA LEU A 29 6.53 -1.02 5.12
C LEU A 29 6.68 -0.95 3.60
N PHE A 30 6.53 -2.11 2.95
CA PHE A 30 6.39 -2.25 1.52
C PHE A 30 4.90 -2.39 1.19
N PRO A 31 4.22 -1.32 0.74
CA PRO A 31 2.76 -1.32 0.63
C PRO A 31 2.23 -2.26 -0.45
N GLN A 32 3.04 -2.65 -1.44
CA GLN A 32 2.55 -3.38 -2.61
C GLN A 32 3.50 -4.51 -3.04
N VAL A 33 3.17 -5.71 -2.60
CA VAL A 33 3.77 -6.97 -3.07
C VAL A 33 2.80 -7.64 -4.02
N VAL A 34 3.29 -8.09 -5.19
CA VAL A 34 2.49 -8.82 -6.19
C VAL A 34 3.27 -10.03 -6.67
N LEU A 35 2.58 -11.16 -6.71
CA LEU A 35 3.15 -12.47 -7.00
C LEU A 35 2.20 -13.19 -7.97
N SER A 36 2.72 -13.66 -9.09
CA SER A 36 2.02 -14.52 -10.04
C SER A 36 3.03 -15.32 -10.87
N ASP A 37 2.54 -16.16 -11.77
CA ASP A 37 3.40 -16.83 -12.75
C ASP A 37 4.10 -15.87 -13.73
N THR A 38 3.69 -14.60 -13.78
CA THR A 38 4.29 -13.56 -14.65
C THR A 38 4.77 -12.32 -13.92
N VAL A 39 4.56 -12.24 -12.59
CA VAL A 39 4.91 -11.09 -11.75
C VAL A 39 5.66 -11.56 -10.51
N THR A 40 6.76 -10.89 -10.18
CA THR A 40 7.38 -11.00 -8.86
C THR A 40 7.68 -9.65 -8.25
N THR A 41 7.70 -9.58 -6.92
CA THR A 41 8.29 -8.48 -6.16
C THR A 41 9.62 -8.93 -5.57
N ILE A 42 10.67 -8.18 -5.86
CA ILE A 42 11.98 -8.27 -5.22
C ILE A 42 12.04 -7.17 -4.16
N ALA A 43 12.31 -7.52 -2.91
CA ALA A 43 12.48 -6.58 -1.82
C ALA A 43 13.92 -6.63 -1.30
N SER A 44 14.53 -5.45 -1.15
CA SER A 44 15.82 -5.26 -0.51
C SER A 44 15.61 -4.58 0.84
N VAL A 45 16.16 -5.12 1.90
CA VAL A 45 16.15 -4.53 3.25
C VAL A 45 17.58 -4.32 3.71
N ILE A 46 17.90 -3.11 4.14
CA ILE A 46 19.18 -2.72 4.74
C ILE A 46 18.97 -2.64 6.25
N ASN A 47 19.81 -3.33 7.00
CA ASN A 47 19.83 -3.29 8.47
C ASN A 47 21.13 -2.67 8.97
N THR A 48 21.06 -1.56 9.70
CA THR A 48 22.22 -0.90 10.31
C THR A 48 22.33 -1.14 11.81
N SER A 49 21.43 -1.94 12.39
CA SER A 49 21.43 -2.28 13.82
C SER A 49 22.02 -3.66 14.14
N GLY A 50 22.65 -3.72 15.31
CA GLY A 50 23.00 -5.00 15.96
C GLY A 50 21.90 -5.56 16.86
N ASN A 51 20.85 -4.77 17.16
CA ASN A 51 19.78 -5.18 18.05
C ASN A 51 18.60 -5.74 17.24
N ASN A 52 18.61 -7.05 17.09
CA ASN A 52 17.69 -7.79 16.25
C ASN A 52 16.88 -8.79 17.08
N TRP A 53 15.96 -9.50 16.44
CA TRP A 53 15.14 -10.54 17.06
C TRP A 53 15.86 -11.90 17.07
N THR A 54 15.55 -12.76 18.04
CA THR A 54 15.89 -14.18 18.02
C THR A 54 14.84 -14.92 17.17
N ASN A 55 15.10 -16.20 16.83
CA ASN A 55 14.14 -17.01 16.07
C ASN A 55 12.80 -17.21 16.81
N ASP A 56 12.79 -17.01 18.14
CA ASP A 56 11.61 -17.15 18.99
C ASP A 56 10.95 -15.79 19.30
N GLY A 57 11.37 -14.71 18.63
CA GLY A 57 10.86 -13.36 18.87
C GLY A 57 11.34 -12.68 20.16
N ALA A 58 12.43 -13.17 20.77
CA ALA A 58 13.10 -12.47 21.86
C ALA A 58 14.10 -11.42 21.31
N ARG A 59 14.56 -10.48 22.14
CA ARG A 59 15.51 -9.44 21.71
C ARG A 59 16.97 -9.87 21.78
N ASN A 60 17.86 -9.03 21.24
CA ASN A 60 19.31 -9.26 21.17
C ASN A 60 19.67 -10.55 20.39
N GLY A 61 18.88 -10.86 19.37
CA GLY A 61 19.17 -11.93 18.43
C GLY A 61 19.91 -11.41 17.20
N SER A 62 19.75 -12.14 16.11
CA SER A 62 20.42 -11.89 14.84
C SER A 62 19.45 -12.04 13.68
N ASN A 63 18.18 -11.70 13.84
CA ASN A 63 17.16 -11.84 12.80
C ASN A 63 16.30 -10.58 12.65
N LEU A 64 15.96 -10.24 11.42
CA LEU A 64 14.85 -9.33 11.15
C LEU A 64 13.53 -10.11 11.23
N HIS A 65 12.48 -9.42 11.64
CA HIS A 65 11.13 -9.97 11.66
C HIS A 65 10.42 -9.58 10.37
N TYR A 66 10.09 -10.55 9.54
CA TYR A 66 9.37 -10.36 8.30
C TYR A 66 7.92 -10.82 8.46
N ARG A 67 6.98 -9.93 8.13
CA ARG A 67 5.54 -10.20 8.17
C ARG A 67 4.94 -9.89 6.80
N PHE A 68 4.63 -10.93 6.04
CA PHE A 68 3.98 -10.82 4.75
C PHE A 68 2.48 -11.05 4.89
N PHE A 69 1.70 -9.99 4.64
CA PHE A 69 0.25 -10.04 4.68
C PHE A 69 -0.29 -10.12 3.27
N TYR A 70 -0.97 -11.21 2.92
CA TYR A 70 -1.33 -11.50 1.54
C TYR A 70 -2.75 -12.02 1.39
N LYS A 71 -3.27 -11.92 0.17
CA LYS A 71 -4.53 -12.51 -0.25
C LYS A 71 -4.57 -12.74 -1.76
N GLY A 72 -5.62 -13.45 -2.18
CA GLY A 72 -5.93 -13.68 -3.59
C GLY A 72 -6.55 -12.46 -4.29
N ALA A 73 -7.38 -12.73 -5.30
CA ALA A 73 -7.85 -11.71 -6.24
C ALA A 73 -8.94 -10.75 -5.70
N SER A 74 -9.65 -11.10 -4.62
CA SER A 74 -10.76 -10.32 -4.08
C SER A 74 -10.31 -9.04 -3.37
N ASN A 75 -10.95 -7.90 -3.65
CA ASN A 75 -10.61 -6.61 -3.04
C ASN A 75 -11.06 -6.50 -1.58
N THR A 76 -12.07 -7.28 -1.16
CA THR A 76 -12.69 -7.20 0.17
C THR A 76 -12.32 -8.33 1.11
N ASP A 77 -11.59 -9.34 0.63
CA ASP A 77 -11.15 -10.44 1.50
C ASP A 77 -10.08 -9.94 2.49
N PRO A 78 -10.08 -10.43 3.75
CA PRO A 78 -9.01 -10.17 4.70
C PRO A 78 -7.71 -10.80 4.23
N CYS A 79 -6.58 -10.27 4.71
CA CYS A 79 -5.29 -10.91 4.49
C CYS A 79 -5.05 -12.07 5.45
N GLN A 80 -4.29 -13.03 4.95
CA GLN A 80 -3.59 -14.03 5.73
C GLN A 80 -2.18 -13.52 6.03
N GLU A 81 -1.56 -14.07 7.06
CA GLU A 81 -0.22 -13.69 7.50
C GLU A 81 0.76 -14.85 7.27
N TYR A 82 1.94 -14.50 6.77
CA TYR A 82 3.13 -15.31 6.87
C TYR A 82 4.17 -14.53 7.69
N ASN A 83 4.66 -15.13 8.76
CA ASN A 83 5.45 -14.47 9.79
C ASN A 83 6.69 -15.31 10.07
N GLU A 84 7.87 -14.74 9.86
CA GLU A 84 9.15 -15.42 10.05
C GLU A 84 10.23 -14.48 10.57
N TYR A 85 11.19 -15.06 11.28
CA TYR A 85 12.41 -14.39 11.69
C TYR A 85 13.56 -14.89 10.81
N LEU A 86 14.14 -13.98 10.02
CA LEU A 86 15.20 -14.33 9.08
C LEU A 86 16.54 -13.74 9.52
N PRO A 87 17.64 -14.53 9.47
CA PRO A 87 18.94 -14.08 9.94
C PRO A 87 19.42 -12.80 9.25
N THR A 88 20.15 -11.96 9.97
CA THR A 88 20.68 -10.67 9.52
C THR A 88 21.93 -10.33 10.34
N SER A 89 22.63 -9.27 9.97
CA SER A 89 23.64 -8.67 10.84
C SER A 89 23.66 -7.15 10.72
N GLN A 90 24.48 -6.51 11.55
CA GLN A 90 24.67 -5.07 11.47
C GLN A 90 25.37 -4.66 10.17
N ASN A 91 24.80 -3.69 9.46
CA ASN A 91 25.22 -3.20 8.14
C ASN A 91 25.05 -4.24 7.01
N ASP A 92 24.05 -5.10 7.15
CA ASP A 92 23.72 -6.14 6.16
C ASP A 92 22.65 -5.65 5.18
N ILE A 93 22.60 -6.26 4.01
CA ILE A 93 21.55 -6.08 3.01
C ILE A 93 21.01 -7.43 2.57
N GLN A 94 19.69 -7.60 2.67
CA GLN A 94 19.01 -8.81 2.23
C GLN A 94 18.16 -8.48 1.02
N THR A 95 18.47 -9.09 -0.13
CA THR A 95 17.66 -8.94 -1.35
C THR A 95 16.95 -10.25 -1.68
N ILE A 96 15.63 -10.21 -1.61
CA ILE A 96 14.76 -11.38 -1.62
C ILE A 96 13.75 -11.26 -2.76
N ASP A 97 13.70 -12.26 -3.61
CA ASP A 97 12.58 -12.51 -4.51
C ASP A 97 11.45 -13.18 -3.72
N LEU A 98 10.41 -12.39 -3.41
CA LEU A 98 9.30 -12.83 -2.57
C LEU A 98 8.52 -13.98 -3.23
N SER A 99 8.50 -14.09 -4.56
CA SER A 99 7.85 -15.22 -5.25
C SER A 99 8.73 -16.46 -5.33
N GLY A 100 10.06 -16.29 -5.27
CA GLY A 100 11.04 -17.31 -5.55
C GLY A 100 11.15 -17.70 -7.03
N TYR A 101 10.65 -16.89 -7.96
CA TYR A 101 10.76 -17.10 -9.41
C TYR A 101 12.21 -17.09 -9.91
N PHE A 102 12.93 -15.98 -9.70
CA PHE A 102 14.37 -15.83 -9.98
C PHE A 102 15.23 -16.54 -8.93
N GLY A 103 14.76 -16.59 -7.68
CA GLY A 103 15.46 -17.24 -6.56
C GLY A 103 15.06 -18.68 -6.32
N SER A 104 14.62 -19.44 -7.34
CA SER A 104 14.06 -20.78 -7.12
C SER A 104 15.05 -21.74 -6.46
N ASP A 105 16.27 -21.80 -7.00
CA ASP A 105 17.37 -22.64 -6.51
C ASP A 105 17.98 -22.14 -5.19
N THR A 106 17.76 -20.87 -4.85
CA THR A 106 18.30 -20.17 -3.68
C THR A 106 17.22 -19.80 -2.66
N LYS A 107 16.04 -20.44 -2.76
CA LYS A 107 14.90 -20.22 -1.87
C LYS A 107 14.56 -18.74 -1.64
N GLY A 108 14.54 -17.95 -2.71
CA GLY A 108 14.22 -16.52 -2.70
C GLY A 108 15.41 -15.59 -2.56
N VAL A 109 16.56 -16.05 -2.04
CA VAL A 109 17.75 -15.18 -1.90
C VAL A 109 18.33 -14.86 -3.28
N LEU A 110 18.56 -13.58 -3.59
CA LEU A 110 19.14 -13.17 -4.87
C LEU A 110 20.64 -12.88 -4.79
N PHE A 111 21.26 -12.79 -5.96
CA PHE A 111 22.68 -12.48 -6.16
C PHE A 111 23.67 -13.45 -5.52
N SER A 112 23.18 -14.64 -5.15
CA SER A 112 24.00 -15.69 -4.55
C SER A 112 24.81 -15.19 -3.37
N ASP A 113 24.25 -14.29 -2.54
CA ASP A 113 24.89 -13.91 -1.28
C ASP A 113 24.83 -15.12 -0.33
N PRO A 114 25.94 -15.88 -0.16
CA PRO A 114 25.95 -17.09 0.63
C PRO A 114 26.42 -16.77 2.05
N SER A 115 26.27 -15.52 2.49
CA SER A 115 26.66 -15.09 3.83
C SER A 115 25.94 -15.95 4.88
N THR A 116 26.53 -16.07 6.06
CA THR A 116 25.97 -16.82 7.19
C THR A 116 24.56 -16.35 7.57
N ASN A 117 24.20 -15.12 7.19
CA ASN A 117 22.90 -14.50 7.47
C ASN A 117 21.87 -14.74 6.36
N ASN A 118 22.29 -15.34 5.24
CA ASN A 118 21.47 -15.73 4.12
C ASN A 118 21.63 -17.24 3.87
N ASP A 119 21.58 -18.05 4.93
CA ASP A 119 21.79 -19.50 4.85
C ASP A 119 20.57 -20.25 4.31
N TRP A 120 20.18 -19.91 3.08
CA TRP A 120 19.16 -20.62 2.30
C TRP A 120 19.53 -22.11 2.08
N SER A 121 20.81 -22.45 2.20
CA SER A 121 21.35 -23.77 1.92
C SER A 121 20.94 -24.82 2.96
N THR A 122 20.70 -24.43 4.21
CA THR A 122 20.45 -25.39 5.30
C THR A 122 18.96 -25.67 5.55
N ALA A 123 18.07 -24.68 5.47
CA ALA A 123 16.62 -24.93 5.51
C ALA A 123 15.75 -23.72 5.14
N THR A 124 16.17 -22.50 5.46
CA THR A 124 15.32 -21.31 5.44
C THR A 124 14.86 -20.92 4.03
N ASP A 125 13.56 -20.67 3.87
CA ASP A 125 12.96 -20.17 2.62
C ASP A 125 12.61 -18.69 2.79
N TYR A 126 13.23 -17.85 1.96
CA TYR A 126 13.01 -16.40 1.93
C TYR A 126 11.89 -16.03 0.95
N ALA A 127 11.46 -16.96 0.07
CA ALA A 127 10.38 -16.74 -0.89
C ALA A 127 9.00 -16.93 -0.24
N PHE A 128 8.58 -15.98 0.60
CA PHE A 128 7.29 -16.00 1.34
C PHE A 128 6.07 -16.31 0.46
N GLY A 129 6.13 -15.89 -0.80
CA GLY A 129 5.09 -15.98 -1.80
C GLY A 129 5.02 -17.29 -2.58
N ARG A 130 6.02 -18.16 -2.46
CA ARG A 130 6.22 -19.34 -3.32
C ARG A 130 5.00 -20.27 -3.37
N TYR A 131 4.29 -20.42 -2.25
CA TYR A 131 3.16 -21.35 -2.13
C TYR A 131 1.79 -20.68 -2.21
N VAL A 132 1.75 -19.37 -2.47
CA VAL A 132 0.52 -18.56 -2.41
C VAL A 132 0.28 -17.77 -3.69
N SER A 133 0.92 -18.14 -4.80
CA SER A 133 0.75 -17.53 -6.12
C SER A 133 -0.55 -17.99 -6.83
N PRO A 134 -1.36 -17.09 -7.42
CA PRO A 134 -1.18 -15.64 -7.43
C PRO A 134 -1.61 -14.99 -6.11
N ALA A 135 -0.81 -14.06 -5.63
CA ALA A 135 -1.09 -13.28 -4.43
C ALA A 135 -0.76 -11.81 -4.63
N ARG A 136 -1.42 -10.97 -3.84
CA ARG A 136 -0.99 -9.61 -3.59
C ARG A 136 -1.02 -9.37 -2.09
N GLY A 137 -0.18 -8.47 -1.63
CA GLY A 137 -0.02 -8.20 -0.21
C GLY A 137 0.77 -6.95 0.07
N TYR A 138 1.12 -6.78 1.33
CA TYR A 138 2.15 -5.84 1.76
C TYR A 138 3.15 -6.61 2.63
N LEU A 139 4.39 -6.12 2.68
CA LEU A 139 5.43 -6.68 3.53
C LEU A 139 5.78 -5.64 4.61
N TYR A 140 5.77 -6.07 5.86
CA TYR A 140 6.26 -5.32 7.00
C TYR A 140 7.53 -5.99 7.52
N VAL A 141 8.56 -5.19 7.80
CA VAL A 141 9.83 -5.68 8.33
C VAL A 141 10.28 -4.81 9.49
N ASP A 142 10.66 -5.41 10.60
CA ASP A 142 11.15 -4.71 11.78
C ASP A 142 12.35 -5.41 12.42
N ASN A 143 13.05 -4.65 13.27
CA ASN A 143 14.10 -5.15 14.14
C ASN A 143 13.67 -4.94 15.61
N ALA A 144 14.56 -5.23 16.55
CA ALA A 144 14.24 -5.19 17.98
C ALA A 144 14.58 -3.83 18.64
N ASP A 145 14.80 -2.76 17.85
CA ASP A 145 15.18 -1.43 18.36
C ASP A 145 14.02 -0.63 18.96
N ASP A 146 12.79 -1.03 18.66
CA ASP A 146 11.55 -0.35 19.01
C ASP A 146 11.34 -0.05 20.51
N ALA A 147 12.10 -0.63 21.43
CA ALA A 147 11.71 -0.57 22.84
C ALA A 147 12.83 -0.49 23.87
N ASN A 148 13.97 0.08 23.50
CA ASN A 148 14.90 0.62 24.50
C ASN A 148 14.68 2.12 24.77
N GLY A 149 13.68 2.76 24.13
CA GLY A 149 13.41 4.19 24.31
C GLY A 149 14.58 5.10 23.90
N ALA A 150 15.58 4.54 23.21
CA ALA A 150 16.66 5.28 22.58
C ALA A 150 16.13 5.83 21.25
N VAL A 151 15.28 6.84 21.37
CA VAL A 151 14.83 7.66 20.25
C VAL A 151 16.08 8.27 19.61
N GLY A 152 16.38 7.95 18.34
CA GLY A 152 17.54 8.57 17.68
C GLY A 152 18.11 7.84 16.48
N ASP A 153 18.15 6.50 16.53
CA ASP A 153 18.92 5.72 15.56
C ASP A 153 17.97 5.00 14.61
N ALA A 154 17.83 5.63 13.47
CA ALA A 154 17.19 5.15 12.27
C ALA A 154 17.93 3.88 11.78
N THR A 155 17.31 2.68 11.84
CA THR A 155 18.06 1.39 11.78
C THR A 155 17.73 0.44 10.62
N LEU A 156 16.64 0.66 9.91
CA LEU A 156 16.18 -0.11 8.75
C LEU A 156 15.86 0.81 7.57
N SER A 157 16.14 0.35 6.37
CA SER A 157 15.68 0.98 5.13
C SER A 157 15.34 -0.11 4.12
N GLY A 158 14.54 0.20 3.11
CA GLY A 158 14.18 -0.78 2.11
C GLY A 158 13.78 -0.19 0.77
N GLU A 159 13.92 -1.00 -0.27
CA GLU A 159 13.45 -0.73 -1.62
C GLU A 159 12.84 -1.99 -2.20
N ALA A 160 11.85 -1.84 -3.08
CA ALA A 160 11.27 -2.96 -3.80
C ALA A 160 11.16 -2.66 -5.28
N PHE A 161 11.27 -3.73 -6.05
CA PHE A 161 11.08 -3.75 -7.49
C PHE A 161 9.99 -4.77 -7.81
N VAL A 162 8.96 -4.36 -8.54
CA VAL A 162 7.95 -5.25 -9.09
C VAL A 162 8.30 -5.49 -10.55
N PHE A 163 8.59 -6.74 -10.87
CA PHE A 163 8.90 -7.21 -12.22
C PHE A 163 7.71 -7.96 -12.78
N GLU A 164 7.16 -7.50 -13.90
CA GLU A 164 6.24 -8.27 -14.72
C GLU A 164 7.00 -8.71 -15.98
N PHE A 165 7.35 -9.99 -16.02
CA PHE A 165 8.22 -10.53 -17.06
C PHE A 165 7.43 -11.13 -18.24
N GLY A 166 6.10 -11.24 -18.14
CA GLY A 166 5.26 -11.64 -19.26
C GLY A 166 5.21 -10.58 -20.37
N SER A 167 5.25 -9.31 -19.98
CA SER A 167 5.21 -8.14 -20.85
C SER A 167 6.50 -7.30 -20.82
N GLY A 168 7.41 -7.58 -19.87
CA GLY A 168 8.71 -6.91 -19.79
C GLY A 168 8.65 -5.54 -19.11
N ALA A 169 7.79 -5.43 -18.10
CA ALA A 169 7.62 -4.24 -17.28
C ALA A 169 8.37 -4.37 -15.96
N ALA A 170 8.91 -3.27 -15.46
CA ALA A 170 9.36 -3.19 -14.08
C ALA A 170 9.12 -1.79 -13.54
N TRP A 171 8.78 -1.69 -12.26
CA TRP A 171 8.76 -0.43 -11.52
C TRP A 171 9.30 -0.66 -10.11
N GLY A 172 9.88 0.38 -9.52
CA GLY A 172 10.44 0.33 -8.17
C GLY A 172 9.85 1.39 -7.26
N TYR A 173 10.00 1.18 -5.96
CA TYR A 173 9.65 2.14 -4.93
C TYR A 173 10.49 1.93 -3.67
N GLN A 174 10.70 3.02 -2.91
CA GLN A 174 11.26 2.93 -1.56
C GLN A 174 10.18 2.49 -0.56
N ALA A 175 10.55 1.65 0.39
CA ALA A 175 9.70 1.31 1.52
C ALA A 175 9.45 2.55 2.38
N TYR A 176 8.28 2.61 3.01
CA TYR A 176 8.01 3.61 4.02
C TYR A 176 8.75 3.24 5.30
N SER A 177 9.45 4.18 5.87
CA SER A 177 10.20 4.03 7.11
C SER A 177 9.44 4.75 8.23
N ASN A 178 9.13 4.06 9.32
CA ASN A 178 8.57 4.71 10.51
C ASN A 178 9.68 5.03 11.50
N ASP A 179 10.22 6.24 11.40
CA ASP A 179 11.22 6.73 12.33
C ASP A 179 10.53 7.38 13.54
N THR A 180 10.63 6.74 14.70
CA THR A 180 10.05 7.26 15.94
C THR A 180 10.81 8.49 16.49
N THR A 181 11.79 9.03 15.76
CA THR A 181 12.62 10.19 16.16
C THR A 181 11.89 11.52 16.24
N THR A 182 10.61 11.64 15.87
CA THR A 182 9.94 12.94 16.02
C THR A 182 9.87 13.32 17.50
N ALA A 183 10.56 14.40 17.85
CA ALA A 183 10.75 14.95 19.21
C ALA A 183 9.45 15.31 19.98
N ASN A 184 8.28 14.99 19.41
CA ASN A 184 6.96 15.22 19.97
C ASN A 184 6.17 13.91 20.21
N MET A 185 6.73 12.73 19.94
CA MET A 185 6.10 11.46 20.31
C MET A 185 6.21 11.27 21.82
N THR A 186 5.06 11.04 22.46
CA THR A 186 5.01 10.75 23.89
C THR A 186 5.51 9.33 24.14
N SER A 187 5.88 8.99 25.37
CA SER A 187 6.27 7.61 25.73
C SER A 187 5.17 6.57 25.51
N ALA A 188 3.91 6.99 25.26
CA ALA A 188 2.83 6.11 24.81
C ALA A 188 2.93 5.75 23.31
N ASP A 189 3.61 6.58 22.51
CA ASP A 189 3.81 6.39 21.07
C ASP A 189 5.09 5.60 20.75
N ILE A 190 6.05 5.56 21.68
CA ILE A 190 7.33 4.81 21.58
C ILE A 190 7.11 3.28 21.44
N GLY A 191 5.90 2.77 21.62
CA GLY A 191 5.56 1.36 21.37
C GLY A 191 4.96 1.07 19.98
N ASN A 192 4.98 2.03 19.05
CA ASN A 192 4.21 1.89 17.81
C ASN A 192 5.04 2.06 16.53
N SER A 193 6.14 1.31 16.43
CA SER A 193 6.94 1.15 15.20
C SER A 193 6.07 0.73 14.01
N ALA A 194 4.90 0.14 14.23
CA ALA A 194 3.94 -0.27 13.22
C ALA A 194 2.92 0.81 12.79
N ASP A 195 2.99 2.06 13.27
CA ASP A 195 2.08 3.14 12.83
C ASP A 195 2.48 3.71 11.47
N TYR A 196 1.68 3.45 10.43
CA TYR A 196 1.91 4.00 9.09
C TYR A 196 0.81 4.95 8.64
N ARG A 197 0.02 5.52 9.56
CA ARG A 197 -1.01 6.50 9.19
C ARG A 197 -0.44 7.74 8.51
N PHE A 198 0.80 8.12 8.84
CA PHE A 198 1.52 9.23 8.19
C PHE A 198 1.82 8.97 6.70
N ALA A 199 1.83 7.71 6.28
CA ALA A 199 2.11 7.31 4.91
C ALA A 199 0.87 7.34 4.00
N ALA A 200 -0.33 7.51 4.57
CA ALA A 200 -1.56 7.58 3.79
C ALA A 200 -1.46 8.69 2.74
N SER A 201 -1.81 8.39 1.49
CA SER A 201 -1.82 9.38 0.41
C SER A 201 -2.86 10.46 0.68
N ALA A 202 -2.55 11.70 0.31
CA ALA A 202 -3.44 12.85 0.40
C ALA A 202 -4.83 12.52 -0.14
N SER A 203 -5.85 12.93 0.61
CA SER A 203 -7.24 12.70 0.28
C SER A 203 -8.03 13.99 0.45
N PRO A 204 -8.59 14.56 -0.64
CA PRO A 204 -8.52 14.10 -2.02
C PRO A 204 -7.15 14.33 -2.70
N SER A 205 -6.76 13.44 -3.62
CA SER A 205 -5.62 13.61 -4.55
C SER A 205 -6.08 13.86 -5.99
N GLN A 206 -5.48 14.82 -6.71
CA GLN A 206 -5.79 15.00 -8.13
C GLN A 206 -5.15 13.89 -8.97
N VAL A 207 -5.95 13.25 -9.83
CA VAL A 207 -5.49 12.20 -10.74
C VAL A 207 -5.95 12.48 -12.16
N ALA A 208 -5.02 12.45 -13.11
CA ALA A 208 -5.35 12.39 -14.53
C ALA A 208 -5.77 10.95 -14.90
N LEU A 209 -6.67 10.82 -15.88
CA LEU A 209 -7.08 9.55 -16.46
C LEU A 209 -6.76 9.60 -17.95
N MET A 210 -6.00 8.62 -18.43
CA MET A 210 -5.65 8.51 -19.84
C MET A 210 -6.79 7.84 -20.64
N PRO A 211 -6.83 7.98 -21.98
CA PRO A 211 -7.78 7.27 -22.82
C PRO A 211 -7.79 5.77 -22.54
N PHE A 212 -8.97 5.22 -22.31
CA PHE A 212 -9.16 3.86 -21.79
C PHE A 212 -9.02 2.74 -22.83
N ASP A 213 -8.98 3.13 -24.10
CA ASP A 213 -8.69 2.31 -25.28
C ASP A 213 -7.19 2.17 -25.54
N GLU A 214 -6.38 3.11 -25.05
CA GLU A 214 -4.92 3.09 -25.21
C GLU A 214 -4.19 2.67 -23.92
N ILE A 215 -4.67 3.15 -22.78
CA ILE A 215 -4.02 3.00 -21.47
C ILE A 215 -4.99 2.39 -20.46
N GLU A 216 -4.49 1.41 -19.71
CA GLU A 216 -5.15 0.95 -18.50
C GLU A 216 -4.59 1.69 -17.28
N THR A 217 -5.48 2.34 -16.54
CA THR A 217 -5.16 2.98 -15.25
C THR A 217 -5.68 2.12 -14.11
N ALA A 218 -4.80 1.80 -13.17
CA ALA A 218 -5.14 1.10 -11.94
C ALA A 218 -4.56 1.83 -10.71
N PHE A 219 -5.19 1.63 -9.56
CA PHE A 219 -4.74 2.12 -8.27
C PHE A 219 -4.40 0.92 -7.39
N PHE A 220 -3.14 0.83 -6.96
CA PHE A 220 -2.76 -0.05 -5.87
C PHE A 220 -3.06 0.67 -4.56
N VAL A 221 -3.90 0.04 -3.74
CA VAL A 221 -4.46 0.65 -2.53
C VAL A 221 -4.12 -0.25 -1.36
N THR A 222 -3.42 0.31 -0.38
CA THR A 222 -3.02 -0.40 0.84
C THR A 222 -3.51 0.41 2.04
N PRO A 223 -4.65 0.02 2.64
CA PRO A 223 -5.12 0.60 3.88
C PRO A 223 -4.02 0.62 4.95
N VAL A 224 -3.81 1.79 5.56
CA VAL A 224 -2.85 1.97 6.64
C VAL A 224 -3.57 2.19 7.96
N SER A 225 -2.94 1.72 9.03
CA SER A 225 -3.47 1.84 10.38
C SER A 225 -2.35 2.18 11.35
N SER A 226 -2.73 2.36 12.62
CA SER A 226 -1.79 2.56 13.69
C SER A 226 -0.95 1.31 13.97
N ASN A 227 -1.30 0.12 13.47
CA ASN A 227 -0.49 -1.08 13.68
C ASN A 227 -0.47 -1.97 12.43
N MET A 228 0.48 -1.78 11.53
CA MET A 228 0.64 -2.64 10.34
C MET A 228 1.19 -4.04 10.63
N ALA A 229 1.52 -4.31 11.89
CA ALA A 229 2.04 -5.57 12.42
C ALA A 229 0.95 -6.28 13.26
N SER A 230 -0.28 -6.36 12.75
CA SER A 230 -1.39 -6.99 13.47
C SER A 230 -1.28 -8.51 13.44
N ASP A 231 -1.45 -9.16 14.60
CA ASP A 231 -1.42 -10.62 14.68
C ASP A 231 -2.64 -11.27 14.01
N VAL A 232 -2.39 -12.32 13.21
CA VAL A 232 -3.37 -13.30 12.68
C VAL A 232 -4.32 -12.79 11.59
N SER A 233 -4.80 -11.55 11.67
CA SER A 233 -5.63 -10.97 10.62
C SER A 233 -5.48 -9.47 10.55
N ASN A 234 -5.30 -8.94 9.33
CA ASN A 234 -5.40 -7.52 9.06
C ASN A 234 -6.76 -7.20 8.42
N PRO A 235 -7.72 -6.63 9.18
CA PRO A 235 -9.02 -6.19 8.67
C PRO A 235 -9.02 -4.71 8.24
N TYR A 236 -7.87 -4.04 8.13
CA TYR A 236 -7.82 -2.63 7.77
C TYR A 236 -8.45 -2.42 6.41
N ALA A 237 -9.37 -1.48 6.39
CA ALA A 237 -10.19 -1.21 5.24
C ALA A 237 -10.09 0.27 4.87
N ALA A 238 -10.13 0.54 3.58
CA ALA A 238 -10.27 1.87 3.04
C ALA A 238 -11.27 1.85 1.90
N ARG A 239 -11.88 3.01 1.62
CA ARG A 239 -12.70 3.24 0.44
C ARG A 239 -11.98 4.17 -0.50
N VAL A 240 -12.02 3.85 -1.79
CA VAL A 240 -11.57 4.74 -2.87
C VAL A 240 -12.72 5.08 -3.79
N GLU A 241 -12.79 6.35 -4.22
CA GLU A 241 -13.81 6.83 -5.15
C GLU A 241 -13.36 8.11 -5.88
N PHE A 242 -13.91 8.34 -7.07
CA PHE A 242 -13.75 9.63 -7.76
C PHE A 242 -14.72 10.68 -7.22
N TYR A 243 -14.23 11.91 -7.15
CA TYR A 243 -14.92 13.04 -6.57
C TYR A 243 -14.39 14.35 -7.18
N THR A 244 -15.24 15.34 -7.44
CA THR A 244 -14.77 16.67 -7.85
C THR A 244 -15.42 17.82 -7.07
N SER A 245 -16.71 17.75 -6.73
CA SER A 245 -17.33 18.80 -5.91
C SER A 245 -18.41 18.31 -4.93
N MET A 246 -18.29 18.88 -3.72
CA MET A 246 -19.02 18.83 -2.44
C MET A 246 -20.15 17.84 -2.11
N ASN A 247 -20.73 17.03 -3.00
CA ASN A 247 -21.65 15.95 -2.63
C ASN A 247 -21.81 14.83 -3.69
N ARG A 248 -21.06 14.84 -4.80
CA ARG A 248 -21.34 13.94 -5.93
C ARG A 248 -20.12 13.15 -6.35
N GLY A 249 -20.32 11.86 -6.60
CA GLY A 249 -19.35 11.00 -7.27
C GLY A 249 -19.30 11.34 -8.76
N ASP A 250 -18.31 12.14 -9.15
CA ASP A 250 -18.12 12.68 -10.48
C ASP A 250 -16.64 12.85 -10.84
N LEU A 251 -16.39 13.09 -12.13
CA LEU A 251 -15.09 13.41 -12.71
C LEU A 251 -15.27 14.38 -13.89
N PHE A 252 -14.19 15.00 -14.32
CA PHE A 252 -14.15 15.82 -15.52
C PHE A 252 -13.60 15.01 -16.70
N ASP A 253 -14.18 15.19 -17.89
CA ASP A 253 -13.48 14.79 -19.12
C ASP A 253 -12.34 15.78 -19.45
N ARG A 254 -11.73 15.63 -20.62
CA ARG A 254 -10.65 16.52 -21.08
C ARG A 254 -11.10 17.95 -21.40
N ASP A 255 -12.40 18.16 -21.61
CA ASP A 255 -13.00 19.45 -21.99
C ASP A 255 -13.70 20.12 -20.78
N GLU A 256 -13.33 19.72 -19.57
CA GLU A 256 -13.87 20.26 -18.31
C GLU A 256 -15.38 20.03 -18.13
N ASN A 257 -15.98 19.08 -18.88
CA ASN A 257 -17.36 18.71 -18.66
C ASN A 257 -17.45 17.79 -17.44
N LEU A 258 -18.32 18.17 -16.50
CA LEU A 258 -18.59 17.37 -15.31
C LEU A 258 -19.47 16.16 -15.65
N ILE A 259 -18.98 14.95 -15.36
CA ILE A 259 -19.65 13.70 -15.63
C ILE A 259 -19.83 12.93 -14.33
N SER A 260 -21.09 12.72 -13.95
CA SER A 260 -21.44 11.93 -12.77
C SER A 260 -21.39 10.44 -13.03
N GLY A 261 -21.32 9.67 -11.94
CA GLY A 261 -21.44 8.22 -11.94
C GLY A 261 -20.17 7.53 -11.47
N ALA A 262 -19.46 8.15 -10.51
CA ALA A 262 -18.42 7.44 -9.79
C ALA A 262 -19.04 6.32 -8.94
N VAL A 263 -18.32 5.21 -8.86
CA VAL A 263 -18.71 4.01 -8.10
C VAL A 263 -17.61 3.78 -7.05
N PRO A 264 -17.91 3.87 -5.74
CA PRO A 264 -16.90 3.62 -4.72
C PRO A 264 -16.46 2.16 -4.71
N GLN A 265 -15.22 1.90 -4.30
CA GLN A 265 -14.68 0.56 -4.11
C GLN A 265 -14.06 0.43 -2.72
N ASP A 266 -14.41 -0.64 -2.04
CA ASP A 266 -13.83 -0.99 -0.74
C ASP A 266 -12.62 -1.88 -0.94
N VAL A 267 -11.61 -1.62 -0.12
CA VAL A 267 -10.34 -2.32 -0.12
C VAL A 267 -10.06 -2.77 1.29
N VAL A 268 -9.90 -4.08 1.49
CA VAL A 268 -9.42 -4.65 2.75
C VAL A 268 -7.99 -5.15 2.54
N CYS A 269 -7.06 -4.82 3.43
CA CYS A 269 -5.64 -5.15 3.39
C CYS A 269 -4.84 -4.62 2.18
N VAL A 270 -5.14 -5.04 0.95
CA VAL A 270 -4.55 -4.53 -0.30
C VAL A 270 -5.48 -4.72 -1.50
N ALA A 271 -5.43 -3.87 -2.51
CA ALA A 271 -6.17 -4.10 -3.76
C ALA A 271 -5.49 -3.49 -4.98
N ARG A 272 -5.82 -4.04 -6.15
CA ARG A 272 -5.68 -3.38 -7.45
C ARG A 272 -7.08 -2.94 -7.89
N VAL A 273 -7.34 -1.64 -7.87
CA VAL A 273 -8.62 -1.05 -8.26
C VAL A 273 -8.48 -0.44 -9.64
N ASN A 274 -9.20 -0.97 -10.63
CA ASN A 274 -9.21 -0.39 -11.97
C ASN A 274 -9.93 0.96 -11.94
N ALA A 275 -9.40 1.98 -12.61
CA ALA A 275 -10.11 3.25 -12.77
C ALA A 275 -11.49 3.04 -13.41
N LYS A 276 -11.62 2.09 -14.34
CA LYS A 276 -12.90 1.69 -14.96
C LYS A 276 -13.94 1.21 -13.94
N SER A 277 -13.51 0.46 -12.90
CA SER A 277 -14.42 -0.01 -11.84
C SER A 277 -14.88 1.09 -10.89
N LEU A 278 -14.25 2.27 -10.94
CA LEU A 278 -14.67 3.44 -10.19
C LEU A 278 -15.71 4.29 -10.93
N MET A 279 -16.26 3.78 -12.04
CA MET A 279 -17.20 4.49 -12.90
C MET A 279 -18.34 3.58 -13.34
N SER A 280 -19.52 4.14 -13.50
CA SER A 280 -20.65 3.46 -14.12
C SER A 280 -20.42 3.28 -15.62
N ASP A 281 -21.09 2.30 -16.24
CA ASP A 281 -21.02 2.07 -17.70
C ASP A 281 -21.39 3.34 -18.50
N GLY A 282 -22.37 4.11 -18.01
CA GLY A 282 -22.78 5.37 -18.65
C GLY A 282 -21.69 6.44 -18.58
N THR A 283 -20.95 6.50 -17.47
CA THR A 283 -19.80 7.39 -17.30
C THR A 283 -18.65 6.99 -18.22
N MET A 284 -18.33 5.69 -18.26
CA MET A 284 -17.27 5.12 -19.12
C MET A 284 -17.44 5.47 -20.59
N ASN A 285 -18.68 5.45 -21.10
CA ASN A 285 -18.99 5.81 -22.48
C ASN A 285 -18.85 7.32 -22.77
N ARG A 286 -18.72 8.17 -21.74
CA ARG A 286 -18.55 9.61 -21.89
C ARG A 286 -17.11 10.08 -21.68
N VAL A 287 -16.29 9.33 -20.96
CA VAL A 287 -14.87 9.64 -20.71
C VAL A 287 -13.92 8.75 -21.53
N THR A 288 -14.30 8.42 -22.77
CA THR A 288 -13.52 7.52 -23.63
C THR A 288 -12.09 8.03 -23.85
N HIS A 289 -11.92 9.34 -23.99
CA HIS A 289 -10.64 10.00 -24.18
C HIS A 289 -9.90 10.32 -22.86
N GLY A 290 -10.38 9.79 -21.72
CA GLY A 290 -9.84 10.12 -20.41
C GLY A 290 -10.36 11.46 -19.87
N GLY A 291 -9.62 12.04 -18.93
CA GLY A 291 -10.04 13.23 -18.17
C GLY A 291 -9.25 13.39 -16.88
N TRP A 292 -9.88 13.92 -15.84
CA TRP A 292 -9.29 13.99 -14.51
C TRP A 292 -10.35 13.97 -13.40
N ALA A 293 -9.94 13.53 -12.22
CA ALA A 293 -10.79 13.51 -11.03
C ALA A 293 -9.98 13.88 -9.81
N ARG A 294 -10.65 14.06 -8.67
CA ARG A 294 -10.00 13.87 -7.38
C ARG A 294 -10.30 12.47 -6.87
N LEU A 295 -9.28 11.73 -6.49
CA LEU A 295 -9.39 10.44 -5.85
C LEU A 295 -9.47 10.66 -4.34
N LEU A 296 -10.61 10.32 -3.75
CA LEU A 296 -10.72 10.17 -2.31
C LEU A 296 -10.17 8.80 -1.92
N ASN A 297 -9.40 8.76 -0.84
CA ASN A 297 -9.10 7.55 -0.10
C ASN A 297 -9.35 7.83 1.39
N TYR A 298 -10.13 7.00 2.07
CA TYR A 298 -10.39 7.21 3.49
C TYR A 298 -10.61 5.88 4.21
N ARG A 299 -10.25 5.86 5.48
CA ARG A 299 -10.30 4.64 6.30
C ARG A 299 -11.75 4.25 6.56
N LEU A 300 -12.00 2.94 6.62
CA LEU A 300 -13.24 2.34 7.04
C LEU A 300 -13.02 1.57 8.36
N ASP A 301 -13.94 1.71 9.30
CA ASP A 301 -13.99 0.92 10.53
C ASP A 301 -15.22 0.01 10.53
N LYS A 302 -15.07 -1.21 11.07
CA LYS A 302 -16.14 -2.20 11.12
C LYS A 302 -17.08 -1.86 12.27
N VAL A 303 -18.36 -1.67 11.97
CA VAL A 303 -19.38 -1.36 12.97
C VAL A 303 -19.60 -2.56 13.89
N GLY A 304 -19.51 -2.33 15.20
CA GLY A 304 -19.64 -3.37 16.23
C GLY A 304 -18.33 -4.08 16.61
N GLY A 305 -17.21 -3.75 15.96
CA GLY A 305 -15.87 -4.25 16.37
C GLY A 305 -15.29 -3.54 17.59
N ASN A 306 -15.73 -2.30 17.85
CA ASN A 306 -15.33 -1.53 19.03
C ASN A 306 -16.57 -1.15 19.85
N PRO A 307 -16.75 -1.68 21.08
CA PRO A 307 -17.90 -1.36 21.92
C PRO A 307 -17.94 0.10 22.37
N ALA A 308 -16.85 0.86 22.22
CA ALA A 308 -16.79 2.27 22.56
C ALA A 308 -17.39 3.20 21.49
N TYR A 309 -17.74 2.69 20.30
CA TYR A 309 -18.17 3.53 19.18
C TYR A 309 -19.53 3.13 18.60
N SER A 310 -20.55 3.96 18.81
CA SER A 310 -21.87 3.81 18.19
C SER A 310 -21.95 4.60 16.88
N VAL A 311 -21.79 3.90 15.76
CA VAL A 311 -22.01 4.48 14.43
C VAL A 311 -23.52 4.54 14.14
N PRO A 312 -24.07 5.66 13.64
CA PRO A 312 -25.44 5.69 13.13
C PRO A 312 -25.64 4.58 12.07
N SER A 313 -26.70 3.79 12.20
CA SER A 313 -26.99 2.69 11.26
C SER A 313 -27.12 3.15 9.80
N SER A 314 -27.43 4.42 9.57
CA SER A 314 -27.52 5.04 8.23
C SER A 314 -26.16 5.34 7.57
N SER A 315 -25.05 5.30 8.29
CA SER A 315 -23.69 5.49 7.75
C SER A 315 -22.94 4.17 7.57
N VAL A 316 -23.61 3.05 7.80
CA VAL A 316 -23.07 1.71 7.64
C VAL A 316 -23.46 1.19 6.26
N ASP A 317 -22.48 0.74 5.49
CA ASP A 317 -22.78 0.09 4.22
C ASP A 317 -23.32 -1.33 4.40
N ALA A 318 -23.68 -1.97 3.28
CA ALA A 318 -24.22 -3.33 3.27
C ALA A 318 -23.27 -4.38 3.89
N ASN A 319 -21.98 -4.06 4.02
CA ASN A 319 -20.94 -4.93 4.55
C ASN A 319 -20.61 -4.63 6.02
N GLY A 320 -21.29 -3.67 6.65
CA GLY A 320 -21.06 -3.32 8.05
C GLY A 320 -19.92 -2.32 8.27
N TRP A 321 -19.45 -1.63 7.23
CA TRP A 321 -18.36 -0.65 7.34
C TRP A 321 -18.89 0.78 7.34
N ALA A 322 -18.19 1.65 8.07
CA ALA A 322 -18.44 3.08 8.07
C ALA A 322 -17.13 3.86 7.99
N PRO A 323 -17.12 5.11 7.47
CA PRO A 323 -15.94 5.97 7.51
C PRO A 323 -15.40 6.07 8.93
N ALA A 324 -14.09 5.87 9.09
CA ALA A 324 -13.43 6.04 10.37
C ALA A 324 -13.62 7.47 10.86
N TYR A 325 -13.88 7.61 12.16
CA TYR A 325 -13.89 8.92 12.79
C TYR A 325 -12.46 9.44 12.85
N ALA A 326 -12.24 10.74 12.64
CA ALA A 326 -10.99 11.35 13.08
C ALA A 326 -10.95 11.13 14.60
N ASP A 327 -10.08 10.22 15.04
CA ASP A 327 -9.93 9.84 16.43
C ASP A 327 -9.74 11.15 17.23
N ALA A 328 -10.78 11.56 17.96
CA ALA A 328 -10.69 12.68 18.86
C ALA A 328 -9.80 12.19 19.99
N GLY A 329 -8.49 12.38 19.84
CA GLY A 329 -7.48 11.80 20.72
C GLY A 329 -7.88 11.97 22.18
N SER A 330 -8.26 10.87 22.83
CA SER A 330 -7.98 10.74 24.25
C SER A 330 -6.46 10.62 24.32
N THR A 331 -5.77 11.61 24.90
CA THR A 331 -5.80 11.80 26.35
C THR A 331 -5.78 13.26 26.83
N ALA A 332 -5.95 14.26 25.96
CA ALA A 332 -6.05 15.66 26.41
C ALA A 332 -7.51 16.00 26.76
N ASP A 333 -7.82 16.01 28.06
CA ASP A 333 -8.90 16.77 28.70
C ASP A 333 -10.03 17.26 27.76
N ALA A 334 -11.04 16.40 27.58
CA ALA A 334 -12.25 16.68 26.82
C ALA A 334 -13.13 17.82 27.40
N SER A 335 -12.62 18.61 28.36
CA SER A 335 -13.33 19.76 28.93
C SER A 335 -12.96 21.12 28.33
N SER A 336 -12.02 21.22 27.37
CA SER A 336 -11.62 22.55 26.85
C SER A 336 -11.31 22.70 25.36
N VAL A 337 -11.50 21.67 24.53
CA VAL A 337 -11.58 21.92 23.07
C VAL A 337 -13.01 22.35 22.75
N GLU A 338 -13.25 23.66 22.84
CA GLU A 338 -14.39 24.28 22.17
C GLU A 338 -14.19 24.11 20.66
N PHE A 339 -14.57 22.94 20.13
CA PHE A 339 -14.95 22.81 18.75
C PHE A 339 -16.12 23.76 18.55
N SER A 340 -15.88 24.91 17.91
CA SER A 340 -16.92 25.87 17.59
C SER A 340 -18.12 25.11 17.04
N GLU A 341 -19.27 25.27 17.67
CA GLU A 341 -20.53 24.61 17.30
C GLU A 341 -20.89 24.79 15.81
N ALA A 342 -20.21 25.66 15.06
CA ALA A 342 -20.39 25.85 13.63
C ALA A 342 -20.13 24.62 12.73
N LEU A 343 -19.28 23.65 13.12
CA LEU A 343 -19.03 22.43 12.31
C LEU A 343 -19.96 21.26 12.64
N VAL A 344 -20.64 21.30 13.80
CA VAL A 344 -21.60 20.25 14.23
C VAL A 344 -23.06 20.75 14.14
N THR A 345 -23.30 22.06 14.13
CA THR A 345 -24.66 22.65 14.06
C THR A 345 -25.19 22.78 12.62
N LYS A 346 -24.92 21.78 11.79
CA LYS A 346 -25.71 21.51 10.57
C LYS A 346 -26.07 20.03 10.42
N ALA A 347 -26.02 19.27 11.52
CA ALA A 347 -26.48 17.88 11.59
C ALA A 347 -27.93 17.73 12.13
N THR A 348 -28.55 18.80 12.63
CA THR A 348 -29.89 18.76 13.23
C THR A 348 -30.96 19.31 12.30
N SER A 349 -31.37 18.50 11.30
CA SER A 349 -32.75 18.46 10.74
C SER A 349 -32.88 17.65 9.43
N GLY A 350 -31.86 16.91 8.98
CA GLY A 350 -32.01 16.02 7.82
C GLY A 350 -30.78 15.20 7.48
N GLY A 351 -30.60 14.05 8.14
CA GLY A 351 -29.88 12.89 7.59
C GLY A 351 -28.41 13.07 7.16
N ALA A 352 -27.63 13.94 7.80
CA ALA A 352 -26.20 14.03 7.52
C ALA A 352 -25.42 12.95 8.27
N GLY A 353 -25.22 11.80 7.63
CA GLY A 353 -24.17 10.84 8.03
C GLY A 353 -22.80 11.52 8.01
N ILE A 354 -21.83 10.93 8.71
CA ILE A 354 -20.42 11.40 8.75
C ILE A 354 -19.98 11.72 7.31
N SER A 355 -19.60 12.97 7.06
CA SER A 355 -19.19 13.39 5.72
C SER A 355 -17.86 12.72 5.39
N LYS A 356 -17.81 11.96 4.30
CA LYS A 356 -16.57 11.42 3.72
C LYS A 356 -15.45 12.47 3.56
N THR A 357 -15.79 13.76 3.53
CA THR A 357 -14.83 14.86 3.44
C THR A 357 -14.10 15.17 4.76
N THR A 358 -14.51 14.59 5.88
CA THR A 358 -13.88 14.77 7.20
C THR A 358 -13.22 13.49 7.72
N ALA A 359 -13.33 12.38 6.99
CA ALA A 359 -12.64 11.14 7.33
C ALA A 359 -11.14 11.28 7.05
N PRO A 360 -10.25 10.77 7.93
CA PRO A 360 -8.82 10.80 7.68
C PRO A 360 -8.46 9.99 6.43
N ALA A 361 -7.38 10.40 5.76
CA ALA A 361 -6.76 9.59 4.72
C ALA A 361 -6.47 8.19 5.26
N GLY A 362 -6.75 7.17 4.45
CA GLY A 362 -6.86 5.80 4.95
C GLY A 362 -5.93 4.81 4.28
N ALA A 363 -5.28 5.16 3.18
CA ALA A 363 -4.49 4.23 2.40
C ALA A 363 -3.29 4.90 1.73
N ILE A 364 -2.21 4.14 1.59
CA ILE A 364 -1.19 4.42 0.58
C ILE A 364 -1.80 4.09 -0.78
N VAL A 365 -1.71 5.03 -1.73
CA VAL A 365 -2.24 4.85 -3.08
C VAL A 365 -1.15 5.09 -4.13
N ILE A 366 -0.87 4.04 -4.91
CA ILE A 366 0.05 4.10 -6.06
C ILE A 366 -0.78 4.00 -7.33
N LYS A 367 -0.71 5.02 -8.18
CA LYS A 367 -1.33 5.01 -9.50
C LYS A 367 -0.40 4.33 -10.49
N LEU A 368 -0.89 3.27 -11.15
CA LEU A 368 -0.21 2.58 -12.25
C LEU A 368 -0.94 2.87 -13.56
N GLU A 369 -0.19 3.20 -14.61
CA GLU A 369 -0.68 3.36 -15.97
C GLU A 369 0.16 2.53 -16.93
N TYR A 370 -0.49 1.75 -17.79
CA TYR A 370 0.22 0.98 -18.81
C TYR A 370 -0.55 0.86 -20.11
N ASN A 371 0.16 0.77 -21.23
CA ASN A 371 -0.46 0.66 -22.56
C ASN A 371 -0.98 -0.76 -22.83
N VAL A 372 -2.14 -0.85 -23.48
CA VAL A 372 -2.80 -2.14 -23.78
C VAL A 372 -2.52 -2.66 -25.19
N GLY A 373 -1.99 -1.84 -26.11
CA GLY A 373 -2.04 -2.12 -27.55
C GLY A 373 -0.72 -2.12 -28.32
N GLY A 374 0.45 -1.98 -27.67
CA GLY A 374 1.71 -1.76 -28.40
C GLY A 374 1.71 -0.49 -29.28
N THR A 375 0.68 0.36 -29.14
CA THR A 375 0.54 1.65 -29.77
C THR A 375 0.21 2.71 -28.72
N PHE A 376 0.68 3.93 -28.90
CA PHE A 376 0.34 5.11 -28.09
C PHE A 376 0.04 6.26 -29.03
N ASN A 377 -1.17 6.81 -28.96
CA ASN A 377 -1.68 7.82 -29.90
C ASN A 377 -1.54 7.38 -31.37
N GLY A 378 -1.91 6.12 -31.67
CA GLY A 378 -1.81 5.52 -33.00
C GLY A 378 -0.39 5.17 -33.48
N GLU A 379 0.65 5.63 -32.78
CA GLU A 379 2.04 5.32 -33.09
C GLU A 379 2.45 4.00 -32.45
N THR A 380 3.15 3.13 -33.20
CA THR A 380 3.66 1.89 -32.63
C THR A 380 4.75 2.21 -31.60
N VAL A 381 4.59 1.65 -30.41
CA VAL A 381 5.54 1.76 -29.32
C VAL A 381 6.16 0.40 -29.03
N GLY A 382 7.49 0.37 -28.88
CA GLY A 382 8.22 -0.85 -28.57
C GLY A 382 8.00 -1.26 -27.12
N GLY A 383 7.09 -2.20 -26.87
CA GLY A 383 6.88 -2.83 -25.56
C GLY A 383 5.73 -2.24 -24.73
N VAL A 384 5.71 -2.60 -23.45
CA VAL A 384 4.76 -2.05 -22.47
C VAL A 384 5.41 -0.87 -21.73
N TYR A 385 4.89 0.33 -21.96
CA TYR A 385 5.19 1.47 -21.11
C TYR A 385 4.38 1.38 -19.85
N ASN A 386 5.06 1.50 -18.72
CA ASN A 386 4.44 1.51 -17.41
C ASN A 386 4.90 2.78 -16.70
N ASN A 387 3.95 3.52 -16.13
CA ASN A 387 4.20 4.64 -15.26
C ASN A 387 3.58 4.32 -13.90
N ALA A 388 4.37 4.38 -12.84
CA ALA A 388 3.90 4.28 -11.48
C ALA A 388 4.17 5.60 -10.77
N VAL A 389 3.12 6.22 -10.23
CA VAL A 389 3.20 7.46 -9.47
C VAL A 389 2.60 7.23 -8.10
N LEU A 390 3.42 7.42 -7.07
CA LEU A 390 2.92 7.50 -5.71
C LEU A 390 2.15 8.81 -5.53
N LEU A 391 0.90 8.72 -5.06
CA LEU A 391 0.16 9.92 -4.67
C LEU A 391 0.75 10.45 -3.37
N GLN A 392 1.09 11.74 -3.37
CA GLN A 392 1.75 12.42 -2.26
C GLN A 392 1.04 12.10 -0.92
N PRO A 393 1.79 11.77 0.15
CA PRO A 393 1.24 11.67 1.51
C PRO A 393 0.54 12.95 1.97
#